data_AF-A0A956BZV0-F1
#
_entry.id   AF-A0A956BZV0-F1
#
_cell.length_a   1.000
_cell.length_b   1.000
_cell.length_c   1.000
_cell.angle_alpha   90.00
_cell.angle_beta   90.00
_cell.angle_gamma   90.00
#
_symmetry.space_group_name_H-M   'P 1'
#
loop_
_entity.id
_entity.type
_entity.pdbx_description
1 polymer ?
#
loop_
_entity_poly.entity_id
_entity_poly.type
_entity_poly.pdbx_seq_one_letter_code
_entity_poly.pdbx_strand_id
1 'polypeptide(L)'
;DRNGDPVPCDVGRFKVDVSISFDGPDGEFTPVKGDSLHVECTEGGRSDLAFVMDNSGSLGDFVPDLKSAADNAMGGVVKDGGRASFVRVSTDANVGLELTDDREALSGQIDGMYVDGGWTALYDGIRMGNETLGGAIAPVDVAAYRNESTFCSASRKIGILAFTDGRENNSAHQNLRNDDYPGDGLDTNFEDLKNLRVDGITTPIYTVGLGSEPDHESLEELASYTGGRHMAIREPKDLNRVFGLVADYVQSTHQLCGTIEADRCGAATVRVKHSYKNGKLSAKGFQEININVPCEVTTPSRVVTILMTMSNPGIDRAVAAQLASQSLDWASPVEMPRVLVVRDDNHHNEYKNDPVFVRDVLVEDLGYEAVLMEEPATGLTPKMLEGFDAVWFSNPGYPIDDEGSKSALLAFSAEGGGVVVQGDDMGQSWGLGFSMVPLTHLDFVDNGTSYCGKNIDNNGGGRYVVEIAGGDHPVTAGLGGVTFEYGDDIDTTLPRGEGEEVLAWATVKGASNCNPKPVIVAFTP
;
A
#
# COMPACT_ATOMS: atom_id res chain seq x y z
N ASP A 1 -12.53 -30.44 -4.71
CA ASP A 1 -13.04 -31.03 -5.96
C ASP A 1 -14.31 -30.27 -6.34
N ARG A 2 -15.33 -30.85 -6.98
CA ARG A 2 -16.59 -30.12 -7.27
C ARG A 2 -17.37 -29.71 -6.02
N ASN A 3 -17.08 -30.32 -4.87
CA ASN A 3 -17.71 -30.04 -3.59
C ASN A 3 -16.87 -29.10 -2.72
N GLY A 4 -15.68 -28.71 -3.19
CA GLY A 4 -14.70 -27.95 -2.41
C GLY A 4 -13.73 -28.83 -1.62
N ASP A 5 -13.87 -30.16 -1.65
CA ASP A 5 -13.03 -31.06 -0.84
C ASP A 5 -11.55 -31.05 -1.29
N PRO A 6 -10.57 -31.13 -0.39
CA PRO A 6 -9.16 -31.25 -0.76
C PRO A 6 -8.92 -32.45 -1.66
N VAL A 7 -8.03 -32.29 -2.63
CA VAL A 7 -7.63 -33.37 -3.54
C VAL A 7 -6.25 -33.87 -3.13
N PRO A 8 -6.08 -35.17 -2.81
CA PRO A 8 -4.78 -35.72 -2.46
C PRO A 8 -3.75 -35.53 -3.58
N CYS A 9 -2.53 -35.18 -3.18
CA CYS A 9 -1.37 -35.00 -4.06
C CYS A 9 -1.04 -36.21 -4.95
N ASP A 10 -1.23 -37.41 -4.41
CA ASP A 10 -0.87 -38.67 -5.06
C ASP A 10 -1.92 -39.17 -6.05
N VAL A 11 -3.07 -38.51 -6.15
CA VAL A 11 -4.18 -38.92 -7.01
C VAL A 11 -4.29 -37.97 -8.19
N GLY A 12 -3.98 -38.44 -9.40
CA GLY A 12 -4.25 -37.71 -10.65
C GLY A 12 -3.03 -37.02 -11.26
N ARG A 13 -3.29 -36.04 -12.14
CA ARG A 13 -2.27 -35.18 -12.75
C ARG A 13 -2.64 -33.73 -12.48
N PHE A 14 -1.77 -33.03 -11.77
CA PHE A 14 -1.86 -31.59 -11.54
C PHE A 14 -0.88 -30.89 -12.48
N LYS A 15 -1.33 -29.81 -13.12
CA LYS A 15 -0.49 -28.94 -13.95
C LYS A 15 -0.73 -27.51 -13.52
N VAL A 16 0.36 -26.78 -13.31
CA VAL A 16 0.36 -25.35 -13.02
C VAL A 16 1.08 -24.62 -14.14
N ASP A 17 0.55 -23.48 -14.54
CA ASP A 17 1.18 -22.50 -15.40
C ASP A 17 1.16 -21.15 -14.66
N VAL A 18 2.32 -20.54 -14.42
CA VAL A 18 2.44 -19.24 -13.75
C VAL A 18 2.85 -18.19 -14.79
N SER A 19 2.26 -17.01 -14.70
CA SER A 19 2.60 -15.86 -15.54
C SER A 19 2.48 -14.57 -14.73
N ILE A 20 3.22 -13.53 -15.11
CA ILE A 20 3.26 -12.23 -14.43
C ILE A 20 2.96 -11.10 -15.42
N SER A 21 2.28 -10.05 -14.95
CA SER A 21 2.01 -8.81 -15.67
C SER A 21 2.34 -7.62 -14.77
N PHE A 22 3.16 -6.68 -15.24
CA PHE A 22 3.41 -5.40 -14.56
C PHE A 22 2.44 -4.30 -15.02
N ASP A 23 1.62 -4.59 -16.03
CA ASP A 23 0.64 -3.65 -16.57
C ASP A 23 -0.78 -3.95 -16.02
N GLY A 24 -0.84 -4.58 -14.83
CA GLY A 24 -2.08 -4.96 -14.14
C GLY A 24 -2.75 -6.27 -14.63
N PRO A 25 -3.95 -6.59 -14.13
CA PRO A 25 -4.64 -7.87 -14.36
C PRO A 25 -5.17 -8.05 -15.79
N ASP A 26 -5.39 -6.95 -16.51
CA ASP A 26 -5.78 -6.92 -17.93
C ASP A 26 -4.58 -6.75 -18.88
N GLY A 27 -3.37 -6.60 -18.32
CA GLY A 27 -2.12 -6.42 -19.05
C GLY A 27 -1.61 -7.68 -19.76
N GLU A 28 -0.46 -7.54 -20.42
CA GLU A 28 0.20 -8.66 -21.07
C GLU A 28 0.88 -9.56 -20.03
N PHE A 29 0.51 -10.85 -20.02
CA PHE A 29 1.09 -11.82 -19.10
C PHE A 29 2.27 -12.55 -19.72
N THR A 30 3.45 -12.36 -19.12
CA THR A 30 4.67 -13.08 -19.47
C THR A 30 4.75 -14.39 -18.68
N PRO A 31 4.89 -15.55 -19.33
CA PRO A 31 5.05 -16.82 -18.62
C PRO A 31 6.31 -16.84 -17.76
N VAL A 32 6.18 -17.26 -16.50
CA VAL A 32 7.34 -17.60 -15.67
C VAL A 32 7.97 -18.88 -16.24
N LYS A 33 9.31 -18.91 -16.33
CA LYS A 33 10.01 -20.04 -16.97
C LYS A 33 9.72 -21.34 -16.21
N GLY A 34 9.37 -22.39 -16.95
CA GLY A 34 8.89 -23.64 -16.34
C GLY A 34 9.94 -24.39 -15.50
N ASP A 35 11.22 -24.12 -15.71
CA ASP A 35 12.34 -24.64 -14.91
C ASP A 35 12.53 -23.89 -13.58
N SER A 36 11.97 -22.69 -13.44
CA SER A 36 11.90 -21.95 -12.17
C SER A 36 10.60 -22.20 -11.41
N LEU A 37 9.79 -23.19 -11.82
CA LEU A 37 8.59 -23.60 -11.11
C LEU A 37 8.75 -25.01 -10.55
N HIS A 38 8.63 -25.14 -9.24
CA HIS A 38 8.64 -26.41 -8.54
C HIS A 38 7.27 -26.65 -7.93
N VAL A 39 6.58 -27.68 -8.45
CA VAL A 39 5.37 -28.23 -7.84
C VAL A 39 5.76 -29.49 -7.10
N GLU A 40 5.65 -29.46 -5.78
CA GLU A 40 5.97 -30.60 -4.94
C GLU A 40 4.76 -31.05 -4.13
N CYS A 41 4.69 -32.37 -3.97
CA CYS A 41 3.75 -33.00 -3.07
C CYS A 41 4.45 -33.15 -1.73
N THR A 42 4.12 -32.26 -0.80
CA THR A 42 4.58 -32.35 0.57
C THR A 42 3.69 -33.33 1.35
N GLU A 43 4.26 -34.01 2.34
CA GLU A 43 3.42 -34.65 3.36
C GLU A 43 2.53 -33.57 4.00
N GLY A 44 1.36 -33.98 4.52
CA GLY A 44 0.50 -33.08 5.31
C GLY A 44 1.37 -32.37 6.33
N GLY A 45 1.57 -31.07 6.15
CA GLY A 45 2.56 -30.32 6.88
C GLY A 45 1.97 -29.84 8.19
N ARG A 46 2.80 -29.74 9.23
CA ARG A 46 2.40 -29.05 10.46
C ARG A 46 2.13 -27.59 10.10
N SER A 47 0.88 -27.17 10.19
CA SER A 47 0.48 -25.78 9.96
C SER A 47 0.38 -25.04 11.29
N ASP A 48 0.77 -23.78 11.30
CA ASP A 48 0.55 -22.88 12.43
C ASP A 48 -0.50 -21.84 12.04
N LEU A 49 -1.65 -21.85 12.73
CA LEU A 49 -2.77 -20.97 12.38
C LEU A 49 -3.16 -20.11 13.59
N ALA A 50 -3.13 -18.80 13.42
CA ALA A 50 -3.66 -17.88 14.42
C ALA A 50 -5.15 -17.65 14.17
N PHE A 51 -5.98 -17.88 15.17
CA PHE A 51 -7.41 -17.61 15.12
C PHE A 51 -7.69 -16.29 15.83
N VAL A 52 -8.21 -15.31 15.08
CA VAL A 52 -8.53 -13.97 15.57
C VAL A 52 -10.05 -13.83 15.54
N MET A 53 -10.68 -13.79 16.70
CA MET A 53 -12.14 -13.86 16.82
C MET A 53 -12.72 -12.60 17.42
N ASP A 54 -13.45 -11.84 16.61
CA ASP A 54 -14.35 -10.80 17.10
C ASP A 54 -15.40 -11.43 18.03
N ASN A 55 -15.58 -10.81 19.19
CA ASN A 55 -16.59 -11.12 20.18
C ASN A 55 -17.22 -9.84 20.77
N SER A 56 -17.23 -8.77 19.98
CA SER A 56 -17.86 -7.48 20.26
C SER A 56 -19.38 -7.61 20.40
N GLY A 57 -20.02 -6.50 20.79
CA GLY A 57 -21.42 -6.46 21.19
C GLY A 57 -22.43 -6.94 20.13
N SER A 58 -22.09 -6.87 18.84
CA SER A 58 -22.96 -7.30 17.72
C SER A 58 -23.16 -8.82 17.67
N LEU A 59 -22.20 -9.60 18.21
CA LEU A 59 -22.14 -11.04 18.03
C LEU A 59 -23.24 -11.82 18.77
N GLY A 60 -23.91 -11.19 19.74
CA GLY A 60 -25.05 -11.67 20.54
C GLY A 60 -25.41 -13.15 20.41
N ASP A 61 -26.29 -13.47 19.46
CA ASP A 61 -26.92 -14.78 19.32
C ASP A 61 -26.05 -15.84 18.60
N PHE A 62 -24.90 -15.45 18.05
CA PHE A 62 -24.09 -16.29 17.15
C PHE A 62 -22.85 -16.88 17.81
N VAL A 63 -22.55 -16.49 19.06
CA VAL A 63 -21.41 -17.02 19.83
C VAL A 63 -21.35 -18.55 19.85
N PRO A 64 -22.45 -19.30 20.05
CA PRO A 64 -22.38 -20.76 20.04
C PRO A 64 -21.93 -21.35 18.70
N ASP A 65 -22.39 -20.78 17.58
CA ASP A 65 -22.00 -21.23 16.24
C ASP A 65 -20.53 -20.90 15.96
N LEU A 66 -20.07 -19.70 16.37
CA LEU A 66 -18.68 -19.29 16.27
C LEU A 66 -17.75 -20.19 17.08
N LYS A 67 -18.10 -20.47 18.35
CA LYS A 67 -17.36 -21.40 19.20
C LYS A 67 -17.26 -22.78 18.55
N SER A 68 -18.38 -23.31 18.06
CA SER A 68 -18.39 -24.60 17.40
C SER A 68 -17.50 -24.63 16.15
N ALA A 69 -17.53 -23.58 15.33
CA ALA A 69 -16.72 -23.48 14.12
C ALA A 69 -15.23 -23.35 14.42
N ALA A 70 -14.85 -22.48 15.36
CA ALA A 70 -13.47 -22.31 15.80
C ALA A 70 -12.92 -23.61 16.40
N ASP A 71 -13.69 -24.28 17.26
CA ASP A 71 -13.27 -25.50 17.95
C ASP A 71 -13.05 -26.67 16.96
N ASN A 72 -13.92 -26.80 15.97
CA ASN A 72 -13.78 -27.79 14.91
C ASN A 72 -12.55 -27.52 14.03
N ALA A 73 -12.35 -26.28 13.60
CA ALA A 73 -11.23 -25.91 12.74
C ALA A 73 -9.87 -26.04 13.44
N MET A 74 -9.73 -25.51 14.67
CA MET A 74 -8.52 -25.69 15.47
C MET A 74 -8.26 -27.18 15.78
N GLY A 75 -9.32 -27.92 16.11
CA GLY A 75 -9.22 -29.35 16.33
C GLY A 75 -8.67 -30.10 15.12
N GLY A 76 -9.08 -29.70 13.91
CA GLY A 76 -8.51 -30.17 12.65
C GLY A 76 -7.02 -29.88 12.55
N VAL A 77 -6.62 -28.62 12.73
CA VAL A 77 -5.22 -28.18 12.68
C VAL A 77 -4.32 -29.00 13.61
N VAL A 78 -4.71 -29.15 14.88
CA VAL A 78 -3.93 -29.89 15.88
C VAL A 78 -3.93 -31.40 15.60
N LYS A 79 -5.06 -31.96 15.19
CA LYS A 79 -5.17 -33.40 14.86
C LYS A 79 -4.21 -33.80 13.74
N ASP A 80 -3.96 -32.90 12.79
CA ASP A 80 -3.01 -33.11 11.69
C ASP A 80 -1.57 -32.72 12.05
N GLY A 81 -1.30 -32.47 13.34
CA GLY A 81 0.03 -32.22 13.89
C GLY A 81 0.48 -30.75 13.81
N GLY A 82 -0.40 -29.84 13.44
CA GLY A 82 -0.19 -28.40 13.48
C GLY A 82 -0.32 -27.81 14.90
N ARG A 83 -0.20 -26.48 14.97
CA ARG A 83 -0.43 -25.69 16.18
C ARG A 83 -1.40 -24.56 15.89
N ALA A 84 -2.07 -24.07 16.92
CA ALA A 84 -2.92 -22.90 16.81
C ALA A 84 -2.68 -21.94 17.97
N SER A 85 -2.90 -20.65 17.70
CA SER A 85 -3.01 -19.61 18.72
C SER A 85 -4.41 -19.01 18.68
N PHE A 86 -4.78 -18.32 19.74
CA PHE A 86 -6.09 -17.70 19.88
C PHE A 86 -5.96 -16.26 20.36
N VAL A 87 -6.49 -15.35 19.55
CA VAL A 87 -6.63 -13.93 19.84
C VAL A 87 -8.10 -13.58 19.85
N ARG A 88 -8.51 -12.88 20.89
CA ARG A 88 -9.87 -12.38 21.06
C ARG A 88 -9.90 -10.89 20.75
N VAL A 89 -10.93 -10.45 20.05
CA VAL A 89 -11.12 -9.06 19.64
C VAL A 89 -12.44 -8.53 20.16
N SER A 90 -12.41 -7.49 20.98
CA SER A 90 -13.57 -6.64 21.23
C SER A 90 -13.14 -5.18 21.05
N THR A 91 -13.39 -4.34 22.05
CA THR A 91 -12.82 -2.99 22.07
C THR A 91 -11.29 -3.09 22.14
N ASP A 92 -10.76 -4.07 22.86
CA ASP A 92 -9.33 -4.36 22.88
C ASP A 92 -9.05 -5.71 22.19
N ALA A 93 -7.90 -5.83 21.54
CA ALA A 93 -7.37 -7.13 21.15
C ALA A 93 -6.56 -7.75 22.29
N ASN A 94 -6.71 -9.06 22.52
CA ASN A 94 -5.95 -9.78 23.55
C ASN A 94 -5.57 -11.19 23.10
N VAL A 95 -4.30 -11.55 23.29
CA VAL A 95 -3.85 -12.94 23.15
C VAL A 95 -4.44 -13.77 24.28
N GLY A 96 -5.39 -14.64 23.95
CA GLY A 96 -5.96 -15.60 24.89
C GLY A 96 -5.06 -16.82 25.09
N LEU A 97 -4.39 -17.27 24.02
CA LEU A 97 -3.44 -18.37 24.07
C LEU A 97 -2.40 -18.26 22.96
N GLU A 98 -1.14 -18.36 23.37
CA GLU A 98 0.02 -18.46 22.47
C GLU A 98 -0.02 -19.75 21.64
N LEU A 99 0.80 -19.79 20.58
CA LEU A 99 0.86 -20.92 19.67
C LEU A 99 1.17 -22.25 20.39
N THR A 100 0.24 -23.20 20.32
CA THR A 100 0.31 -24.49 21.03
C THR A 100 -0.32 -25.64 20.23
N ASP A 101 0.05 -26.87 20.54
CA ASP A 101 -0.61 -28.11 20.09
C ASP A 101 -1.53 -28.71 21.18
N ASP A 102 -1.70 -28.03 22.31
CA ASP A 102 -2.60 -28.46 23.39
C ASP A 102 -4.07 -28.20 23.03
N ARG A 103 -4.73 -29.26 22.54
CA ARG A 103 -6.14 -29.24 22.16
C ARG A 103 -7.08 -28.83 23.29
N GLU A 104 -6.80 -29.26 24.52
CA GLU A 104 -7.66 -28.98 25.68
C GLU A 104 -7.55 -27.51 26.08
N ALA A 105 -6.34 -26.95 26.06
CA ALA A 105 -6.13 -25.53 26.29
C ALA A 105 -6.84 -24.66 25.23
N LEU A 106 -6.76 -25.05 23.95
CA LEU A 106 -7.44 -24.35 22.85
C LEU A 106 -8.96 -24.39 22.99
N SER A 107 -9.56 -25.57 23.26
CA SER A 107 -11.00 -25.69 23.54
C SER A 107 -11.41 -24.83 24.74
N GLY A 108 -10.59 -24.81 25.79
CA GLY A 108 -10.88 -24.02 27.00
C GLY A 108 -10.98 -22.51 26.71
N GLN A 109 -10.13 -21.96 25.84
CA GLN A 109 -10.23 -20.55 25.43
C GLN A 109 -11.48 -20.27 24.62
N ILE A 110 -11.81 -21.15 23.67
CA ILE A 110 -13.01 -21.00 22.84
C ILE A 110 -14.26 -21.08 23.70
N ASP A 111 -14.36 -22.07 24.59
CA ASP A 111 -15.48 -22.22 25.51
C ASP A 111 -15.60 -21.01 26.45
N GLY A 112 -14.47 -20.37 26.78
CA GLY A 112 -14.38 -19.14 27.55
C GLY A 112 -14.83 -17.87 26.83
N MET A 113 -15.06 -17.89 25.51
CA MET A 113 -15.51 -16.68 24.80
C MET A 113 -16.87 -16.20 25.31
N TYR A 114 -17.01 -14.90 25.47
CA TYR A 114 -18.26 -14.25 25.88
C TYR A 114 -18.45 -12.96 25.07
N VAL A 115 -19.67 -12.47 24.90
CA VAL A 115 -19.87 -11.16 24.25
C VAL A 115 -19.38 -10.06 25.17
N ASP A 116 -18.50 -9.21 24.67
CA ASP A 116 -17.98 -8.06 25.38
C ASP A 116 -18.44 -6.78 24.69
N GLY A 117 -19.33 -6.04 25.36
CA GLY A 117 -19.99 -4.90 24.74
C GLY A 117 -19.00 -3.79 24.40
N GLY A 118 -19.04 -3.32 23.16
CA GLY A 118 -18.13 -2.26 22.71
C GLY A 118 -17.91 -2.31 21.22
N TRP A 119 -16.73 -1.84 20.81
CA TRP A 119 -16.25 -1.72 19.44
C TRP A 119 -15.45 -2.95 19.02
N THR A 120 -14.93 -2.94 17.80
CA THR A 120 -14.17 -4.03 17.19
C THR A 120 -12.78 -3.50 16.79
N ALA A 121 -11.73 -3.98 17.46
CA ALA A 121 -10.31 -3.75 17.18
C ALA A 121 -9.70 -4.97 16.43
N LEU A 122 -10.29 -5.30 15.29
CA LEU A 122 -9.91 -6.42 14.43
C LEU A 122 -8.48 -6.29 13.91
N TYR A 123 -8.02 -5.09 13.54
CA TYR A 123 -6.70 -4.93 12.96
C TYR A 123 -5.59 -5.21 13.99
N ASP A 124 -5.75 -4.76 15.23
CA ASP A 124 -4.82 -5.15 16.32
C ASP A 124 -4.89 -6.64 16.59
N GLY A 125 -6.08 -7.24 16.54
CA GLY A 125 -6.25 -8.67 16.66
C GLY A 125 -5.48 -9.46 15.61
N ILE A 126 -5.52 -9.01 14.36
CA ILE A 126 -4.77 -9.61 13.24
C ILE A 126 -3.27 -9.46 13.45
N ARG A 127 -2.80 -8.27 13.82
CA ARG A 127 -1.39 -8.03 14.16
C ARG A 127 -0.93 -8.94 15.32
N MET A 128 -1.66 -8.97 16.43
CA MET A 128 -1.37 -9.87 17.55
C MET A 128 -1.35 -11.33 17.09
N GLY A 129 -2.29 -11.73 16.24
CA GLY A 129 -2.31 -13.06 15.62
C GLY A 129 -1.00 -13.37 14.91
N ASN A 130 -0.48 -12.42 14.11
CA ASN A 130 0.83 -12.54 13.48
C ASN A 130 1.98 -12.67 14.49
N GLU A 131 1.95 -11.87 15.56
CA GLU A 131 2.97 -11.89 16.62
C GLU A 131 3.03 -13.25 17.34
N THR A 132 1.87 -13.88 17.61
CA THR A 132 1.83 -15.25 18.19
C THR A 132 2.43 -16.33 17.28
N LEU A 133 2.49 -16.10 15.96
CA LEU A 133 3.14 -17.00 15.00
C LEU A 133 4.67 -16.82 14.99
N GLY A 134 5.20 -15.85 15.75
CA GLY A 134 6.60 -15.43 15.75
C GLY A 134 6.89 -14.30 14.77
N GLY A 135 5.85 -13.63 14.28
CA GLY A 135 5.97 -12.52 13.35
C GLY A 135 6.24 -11.17 14.03
N ALA A 136 6.63 -10.19 13.22
CA ALA A 136 6.76 -8.80 13.64
C ALA A 136 6.23 -7.90 12.51
N ILE A 137 5.90 -6.65 12.85
CA ILE A 137 5.86 -5.58 11.86
C ILE A 137 7.32 -5.25 11.55
N ALA A 138 7.87 -5.87 10.51
CA ALA A 138 9.24 -5.63 10.09
C ALA A 138 9.24 -5.03 8.68
N PRO A 139 10.06 -4.00 8.42
CA PRO A 139 10.39 -3.63 7.05
C PRO A 139 11.03 -4.82 6.33
N VAL A 140 11.07 -4.74 5.00
CA VAL A 140 11.41 -5.80 4.03
C VAL A 140 12.90 -6.22 4.09
N ASP A 141 13.47 -6.44 5.27
CA ASP A 141 14.67 -7.27 5.41
C ASP A 141 14.23 -8.73 5.23
N VAL A 142 13.91 -9.07 3.98
CA VAL A 142 13.60 -10.44 3.56
C VAL A 142 14.79 -11.28 4.00
N ALA A 143 14.54 -12.28 4.85
CA ALA A 143 15.57 -13.25 5.16
C ALA A 143 16.15 -13.74 3.83
N ALA A 144 17.42 -13.44 3.55
CA ALA A 144 18.03 -13.79 2.29
C ALA A 144 18.13 -15.32 2.22
N TYR A 145 17.21 -15.95 1.51
CA TYR A 145 17.26 -17.38 1.26
C TYR A 145 18.38 -17.66 0.26
N ARG A 146 19.24 -18.62 0.59
CA ARG A 146 20.41 -18.96 -0.24
C ARG A 146 20.04 -19.38 -1.67
N ASN A 147 18.85 -19.95 -1.85
CA ASN A 147 18.28 -20.38 -3.13
C ASN A 147 16.80 -20.74 -2.95
N GLU A 148 16.10 -20.89 -4.08
CA GLU A 148 14.70 -21.32 -4.16
C GLU A 148 14.40 -22.57 -3.34
N SER A 149 15.21 -23.63 -3.46
CA SER A 149 14.98 -24.87 -2.70
C SER A 149 15.01 -24.65 -1.19
N THR A 150 15.88 -23.77 -0.70
CA THR A 150 15.94 -23.41 0.71
C THR A 150 14.70 -22.64 1.13
N PHE A 151 14.24 -21.68 0.33
CA PHE A 151 12.97 -20.96 0.55
C PHE A 151 11.78 -21.92 0.64
N CYS A 152 11.64 -22.83 -0.34
CA CYS A 152 10.56 -23.80 -0.40
C CYS A 152 10.54 -24.75 0.79
N SER A 153 11.70 -25.31 1.13
CA SER A 153 11.80 -26.21 2.27
C SER A 153 11.63 -25.52 3.62
N ALA A 154 11.85 -24.20 3.68
CA ALA A 154 11.74 -23.40 4.90
C ALA A 154 10.32 -22.86 5.14
N SER A 155 9.45 -22.84 4.13
CA SER A 155 8.11 -22.28 4.27
C SER A 155 7.27 -23.11 5.25
N ARG A 156 7.15 -22.64 6.48
CA ARG A 156 6.14 -23.12 7.42
C ARG A 156 4.77 -22.75 6.84
N LYS A 157 3.82 -23.68 6.89
CA LYS A 157 2.44 -23.41 6.48
C LYS A 157 1.80 -22.57 7.57
N ILE A 158 1.81 -21.26 7.39
CA ILE A 158 1.30 -20.30 8.36
C ILE A 158 0.10 -19.55 7.80
N GLY A 159 -0.74 -19.03 8.68
CA GLY A 159 -1.80 -18.10 8.30
C GLY A 159 -2.52 -17.52 9.50
N ILE A 160 -3.37 -16.54 9.22
CA ILE A 160 -4.28 -15.92 10.18
C ILE A 160 -5.71 -16.14 9.68
N LEU A 161 -6.58 -16.70 10.51
CA LEU A 161 -8.02 -16.74 10.29
C LEU A 161 -8.68 -15.70 11.17
N ALA A 162 -9.10 -14.60 10.56
CA ALA A 162 -9.78 -13.50 11.22
C ALA A 162 -11.29 -13.55 10.95
N PHE A 163 -12.08 -13.41 12.00
CA PHE A 163 -13.54 -13.38 11.93
C PHE A 163 -14.09 -12.08 12.51
N THR A 164 -15.10 -11.51 11.85
CA THR A 164 -15.86 -10.36 12.34
C THR A 164 -17.32 -10.42 11.89
N ASP A 165 -18.23 -9.88 12.70
CA ASP A 165 -19.61 -9.58 12.32
C ASP A 165 -19.91 -8.07 12.27
N GLY A 166 -18.89 -7.24 12.53
CA GLY A 166 -18.97 -5.79 12.52
C GLY A 166 -17.82 -5.13 11.75
N ARG A 167 -17.87 -3.80 11.68
CA ARG A 167 -16.76 -3.00 11.12
C ARG A 167 -15.64 -2.86 12.12
N GLU A 168 -14.41 -2.91 11.62
CA GLU A 168 -13.26 -2.33 12.32
C GLU A 168 -13.57 -0.86 12.65
N ASN A 169 -13.37 -0.46 13.90
CA ASN A 169 -13.65 0.89 14.36
C ASN A 169 -12.91 1.30 15.64
N ASN A 170 -11.87 0.57 16.07
CA ASN A 170 -11.12 0.92 17.28
C ASN A 170 -9.61 0.70 17.24
N SER A 171 -9.04 0.09 16.21
CA SER A 171 -7.62 -0.29 16.18
C SER A 171 -6.60 0.83 15.97
N ALA A 172 -7.04 2.05 15.69
CA ALA A 172 -6.17 3.22 15.60
C ALA A 172 -6.81 4.42 16.30
N HIS A 173 -7.36 4.17 17.50
CA HIS A 173 -8.07 5.17 18.32
C HIS A 173 -9.21 5.90 17.59
N GLN A 174 -9.77 5.27 16.56
CA GLN A 174 -10.72 5.92 15.63
C GLN A 174 -12.00 6.37 16.31
N ASN A 175 -12.40 5.67 17.34
CA ASN A 175 -13.38 6.14 18.29
C ASN A 175 -12.71 6.02 19.66
N LEU A 176 -12.69 7.09 20.46
CA LEU A 176 -12.29 7.02 21.86
C LEU A 176 -13.57 7.08 22.69
N ARG A 177 -13.78 6.12 23.60
CA ARG A 177 -14.98 6.09 24.46
C ARG A 177 -15.09 7.36 25.32
N ASN A 178 -13.94 7.95 25.68
CA ASN A 178 -13.72 9.21 26.36
C ASN A 178 -12.20 9.39 26.57
N ASP A 179 -11.78 10.54 27.11
CA ASP A 179 -10.39 10.83 27.50
C ASP A 179 -9.82 9.84 28.56
N ASP A 180 -10.65 8.99 29.17
CA ASP A 180 -10.26 8.01 30.19
C ASP A 180 -9.91 6.62 29.61
N TYR A 181 -10.15 6.37 28.33
CA TYR A 181 -9.75 5.13 27.66
C TYR A 181 -8.48 5.39 26.84
N PRO A 182 -7.28 5.03 27.33
CA PRO A 182 -6.00 5.33 26.68
C PRO A 182 -5.71 4.42 25.47
N GLY A 183 -6.67 3.59 25.05
CA GLY A 183 -6.46 2.49 24.11
C GLY A 183 -5.70 1.31 24.73
N ASP A 184 -5.47 0.27 23.92
CA ASP A 184 -4.63 -0.88 24.26
C ASP A 184 -3.14 -0.65 23.96
N GLY A 185 -2.80 0.54 23.44
CA GLY A 185 -1.44 0.93 23.04
C GLY A 185 -0.99 0.32 21.72
N LEU A 186 -1.90 -0.31 20.97
CA LEU A 186 -1.71 -0.72 19.59
C LEU A 186 -2.55 0.18 18.69
N ASP A 187 -1.89 0.76 17.70
CA ASP A 187 -2.50 1.64 16.71
C ASP A 187 -2.32 1.04 15.32
N THR A 188 -2.83 -0.17 15.12
CA THR A 188 -2.68 -0.90 13.86
C THR A 188 -3.64 -0.35 12.82
N ASN A 189 -3.09 0.23 11.75
CA ASN A 189 -3.86 0.65 10.59
C ASN A 189 -3.94 -0.48 9.53
N PHE A 190 -4.76 -0.27 8.50
CA PHE A 190 -4.97 -1.26 7.44
C PHE A 190 -3.69 -1.59 6.65
N GLU A 191 -2.83 -0.59 6.42
CA GLU A 191 -1.58 -0.75 5.68
C GLU A 191 -0.54 -1.54 6.47
N ASP A 192 -0.53 -1.45 7.80
CA ASP A 192 0.33 -2.27 8.66
C ASP A 192 0.05 -3.76 8.43
N LEU A 193 -1.22 -4.15 8.20
CA LEU A 193 -1.62 -5.54 7.99
C LEU A 193 -1.04 -6.13 6.71
N LYS A 194 -0.91 -5.32 5.66
CA LYS A 194 -0.28 -5.71 4.38
C LYS A 194 1.21 -6.03 4.55
N ASN A 195 1.83 -5.52 5.62
CA ASN A 195 3.24 -5.69 5.93
C ASN A 195 3.52 -6.74 7.02
N LEU A 196 2.51 -7.50 7.45
CA LEU A 196 2.73 -8.57 8.42
C LEU A 196 3.56 -9.70 7.80
N ARG A 197 4.66 -10.03 8.48
CA ARG A 197 5.58 -11.09 8.08
C ARG A 197 5.86 -12.04 9.23
N VAL A 198 6.12 -13.30 8.90
CA VAL A 198 6.73 -14.31 9.78
C VAL A 198 7.90 -14.91 9.01
N ASP A 199 9.07 -14.98 9.64
CA ASP A 199 10.30 -15.50 9.00
C ASP A 199 10.64 -14.80 7.66
N GLY A 200 10.24 -13.53 7.49
CA GLY A 200 10.45 -12.74 6.27
C GLY A 200 9.45 -13.01 5.14
N ILE A 201 8.41 -13.82 5.39
CA ILE A 201 7.38 -14.18 4.41
C ILE A 201 6.07 -13.46 4.75
N THR A 202 5.37 -12.92 3.75
CA THR A 202 4.00 -12.37 3.90
C THR A 202 3.09 -13.41 4.53
N THR A 203 2.54 -13.06 5.70
CA THR A 203 1.61 -13.95 6.42
C THR A 203 0.24 -13.91 5.73
N PRO A 204 -0.28 -15.02 5.20
CA PRO A 204 -1.59 -15.02 4.56
C PRO A 204 -2.72 -14.76 5.56
N ILE A 205 -3.59 -13.80 5.25
CA ILE A 205 -4.72 -13.43 6.09
C ILE A 205 -6.03 -13.88 5.43
N TYR A 206 -6.73 -14.79 6.08
CA TYR A 206 -8.08 -15.23 5.71
C TYR A 206 -9.08 -14.47 6.56
N THR A 207 -10.07 -13.85 5.92
CA THR A 207 -11.07 -13.04 6.60
C THR A 207 -12.46 -13.62 6.39
N VAL A 208 -13.24 -13.74 7.46
CA VAL A 208 -14.63 -14.20 7.42
C VAL A 208 -15.51 -13.10 7.98
N GLY A 209 -16.30 -12.47 7.11
CA GLY A 209 -17.27 -11.45 7.50
C GLY A 209 -18.67 -12.05 7.57
N LEU A 210 -19.32 -11.97 8.71
CA LEU A 210 -20.72 -12.39 8.89
C LEU A 210 -21.68 -11.20 8.78
N GLY A 211 -22.67 -11.33 7.89
CA GLY A 211 -23.71 -10.32 7.71
C GLY A 211 -23.35 -9.29 6.64
N SER A 212 -23.79 -8.05 6.84
CA SER A 212 -23.55 -6.92 5.92
C SER A 212 -22.81 -5.75 6.58
N GLU A 213 -22.62 -5.82 7.89
CA GLU A 213 -21.93 -4.76 8.65
C GLU A 213 -20.43 -4.74 8.37
N PRO A 214 -19.70 -5.88 8.29
CA PRO A 214 -18.28 -5.87 7.99
C PRO A 214 -17.95 -5.10 6.70
N ASP A 215 -16.79 -4.45 6.70
CA ASP A 215 -16.25 -3.85 5.48
C ASP A 215 -15.66 -4.94 4.57
N HIS A 216 -16.55 -5.61 3.84
CA HIS A 216 -16.19 -6.74 2.98
C HIS A 216 -15.20 -6.36 1.88
N GLU A 217 -15.22 -5.12 1.40
CA GLU A 217 -14.31 -4.63 0.34
C GLU A 217 -12.88 -4.54 0.87
N SER A 218 -12.68 -3.84 1.99
CA SER A 218 -11.37 -3.76 2.65
C SER A 218 -10.84 -5.13 3.09
N LEU A 219 -11.72 -6.00 3.62
CA LEU A 219 -11.32 -7.35 4.02
C LEU A 219 -10.94 -8.25 2.83
N GLU A 220 -11.58 -8.06 1.67
CA GLU A 220 -11.23 -8.73 0.42
C GLU A 220 -9.92 -8.22 -0.17
N GLU A 221 -9.68 -6.91 -0.13
CA GLU A 221 -8.41 -6.31 -0.51
C GLU A 221 -7.26 -6.86 0.34
N LEU A 222 -7.38 -6.83 1.67
CA LEU A 222 -6.35 -7.32 2.58
C LEU A 222 -6.03 -8.80 2.35
N ALA A 223 -7.07 -9.62 2.27
CA ALA A 223 -6.90 -11.04 2.10
C ALA A 223 -6.26 -11.36 0.74
N SER A 224 -6.64 -10.64 -0.32
CA SER A 224 -6.06 -10.81 -1.65
C SER A 224 -4.59 -10.38 -1.69
N TYR A 225 -4.26 -9.25 -1.06
CA TYR A 225 -2.90 -8.72 -0.98
C TYR A 225 -1.96 -9.67 -0.23
N THR A 226 -2.42 -10.26 0.87
CA THR A 226 -1.61 -11.15 1.69
C THR A 226 -1.57 -12.60 1.18
N GLY A 227 -2.26 -12.91 0.10
CA GLY A 227 -2.35 -14.26 -0.46
C GLY A 227 -3.33 -15.19 0.26
N GLY A 228 -4.16 -14.65 1.15
CA GLY A 228 -5.30 -15.34 1.75
C GLY A 228 -6.57 -15.25 0.90
N ARG A 229 -7.73 -15.26 1.56
CA ARG A 229 -9.04 -15.12 0.92
C ARG A 229 -10.06 -14.49 1.85
N HIS A 230 -10.97 -13.69 1.31
CA HIS A 230 -12.15 -13.23 2.04
C HIS A 230 -13.37 -14.12 1.77
N MET A 231 -14.14 -14.39 2.82
CA MET A 231 -15.38 -15.17 2.78
C MET A 231 -16.51 -14.38 3.46
N ALA A 232 -17.30 -13.68 2.65
CA ALA A 232 -18.55 -13.08 3.11
C ALA A 232 -19.62 -14.18 3.29
N ILE A 233 -20.13 -14.34 4.50
CA ILE A 233 -21.24 -15.26 4.82
C ILE A 233 -22.44 -14.48 5.34
N ARG A 234 -23.64 -14.97 5.03
CA ARG A 234 -24.89 -14.30 5.45
C ARG A 234 -25.46 -14.86 6.73
N GLU A 235 -25.17 -16.11 7.03
CA GLU A 235 -25.82 -16.84 8.12
C GLU A 235 -24.77 -17.60 8.95
N PRO A 236 -24.93 -17.65 10.29
CA PRO A 236 -24.00 -18.34 11.20
C PRO A 236 -23.78 -19.82 10.87
N LYS A 237 -24.80 -20.49 10.32
CA LYS A 237 -24.73 -21.91 9.95
C LYS A 237 -23.62 -22.24 8.95
N ASP A 238 -23.14 -21.24 8.20
CA ASP A 238 -22.07 -21.41 7.23
C ASP A 238 -20.65 -21.34 7.85
N LEU A 239 -20.52 -20.90 9.12
CA LEU A 239 -19.24 -20.73 9.81
C LEU A 239 -18.42 -22.02 9.84
N ASN A 240 -19.03 -23.13 10.28
CA ASN A 240 -18.36 -24.43 10.37
C ASN A 240 -17.74 -24.85 9.03
N ARG A 241 -18.49 -24.65 7.93
CA ARG A 241 -18.01 -24.99 6.58
C ARG A 241 -16.85 -24.07 6.18
N VAL A 242 -16.99 -22.77 6.38
CA VAL A 242 -15.99 -21.79 5.95
C VAL A 242 -14.69 -21.89 6.74
N PHE A 243 -14.77 -22.02 8.07
CA PHE A 243 -13.59 -22.20 8.92
C PHE A 243 -12.87 -23.51 8.59
N GLY A 244 -13.63 -24.58 8.33
CA GLY A 244 -13.08 -25.85 7.86
C GLY A 244 -12.32 -25.70 6.54
N LEU A 245 -12.85 -24.95 5.56
CA LEU A 245 -12.15 -24.71 4.29
C LEU A 245 -10.82 -23.98 4.47
N VAL A 246 -10.73 -23.02 5.41
CA VAL A 246 -9.46 -22.31 5.69
C VAL A 246 -8.46 -23.24 6.39
N ALA A 247 -8.91 -24.01 7.38
CA ALA A 247 -8.07 -25.01 8.05
C ALA A 247 -7.54 -26.06 7.05
N ASP A 248 -8.40 -26.58 6.18
CA ASP A 248 -8.02 -27.52 5.13
C ASP A 248 -7.01 -26.90 4.14
N TYR A 249 -7.14 -25.60 3.84
CA TYR A 249 -6.23 -24.90 2.93
C TYR A 249 -4.80 -24.85 3.49
N VAL A 250 -4.63 -24.47 4.76
CA VAL A 250 -3.30 -24.40 5.40
C VAL A 250 -2.69 -25.79 5.59
N GLN A 251 -3.50 -26.84 5.52
CA GLN A 251 -3.07 -28.24 5.52
C GLN A 251 -2.79 -28.81 4.12
N SER A 252 -2.96 -28.01 3.07
CA SER A 252 -2.80 -28.47 1.68
C SER A 252 -1.45 -29.13 1.45
N THR A 253 -1.45 -30.23 0.70
CA THR A 253 -0.25 -31.05 0.43
C THR A 253 0.51 -30.58 -0.81
N HIS A 254 -0.12 -29.80 -1.67
CA HIS A 254 0.52 -29.24 -2.86
C HIS A 254 1.23 -27.94 -2.49
N GLN A 255 2.53 -27.88 -2.75
CA GLN A 255 3.31 -26.65 -2.67
C GLN A 255 3.74 -26.25 -4.07
N LEU A 256 3.54 -24.97 -4.39
CA LEU A 256 4.06 -24.34 -5.58
C LEU A 256 5.12 -23.35 -5.13
N CYS A 257 6.31 -23.52 -5.66
CA CYS A 257 7.40 -22.60 -5.54
C CYS A 257 7.81 -22.11 -6.92
N GLY A 258 8.32 -20.89 -6.96
CA GLY A 258 9.11 -20.50 -8.10
C GLY A 258 9.81 -19.18 -7.95
N THR A 259 10.82 -19.01 -8.78
CA THR A 259 11.55 -17.74 -8.91
C THR A 259 10.89 -16.91 -10.01
N ILE A 260 10.50 -15.69 -9.66
CA ILE A 260 10.08 -14.68 -10.62
C ILE A 260 11.35 -13.94 -11.04
N GLU A 261 11.93 -14.36 -12.17
CA GLU A 261 12.95 -13.56 -12.84
C GLU A 261 12.24 -12.38 -13.50
N ALA A 262 12.15 -11.26 -12.79
CA ALA A 262 11.61 -10.04 -13.35
C ALA A 262 12.78 -9.16 -13.80
N ASP A 263 12.80 -8.86 -15.10
CA ASP A 263 13.62 -7.78 -15.68
C ASP A 263 13.02 -6.40 -15.40
N ARG A 264 11.79 -6.38 -14.88
CA ARG A 264 11.04 -5.23 -14.36
C ARG A 264 10.85 -5.41 -12.86
N CYS A 265 10.60 -4.33 -12.15
CA CYS A 265 10.31 -4.35 -10.72
C CYS A 265 9.14 -3.38 -10.46
N GLY A 266 8.57 -3.38 -9.25
CA GLY A 266 7.35 -2.65 -8.90
C GLY A 266 6.13 -3.57 -8.76
N ALA A 267 4.93 -2.96 -8.77
CA ALA A 267 3.67 -3.67 -8.64
C ALA A 267 3.42 -4.61 -9.82
N ALA A 268 3.04 -5.85 -9.52
CA ALA A 268 2.79 -6.87 -10.52
C ALA A 268 1.63 -7.79 -10.15
N THR A 269 0.87 -8.24 -11.14
CA THR A 269 -0.13 -9.29 -11.00
C THR A 269 0.44 -10.63 -11.45
N VAL A 270 0.53 -11.58 -10.53
CA VAL A 270 0.87 -12.98 -10.81
C VAL A 270 -0.40 -13.79 -11.01
N ARG A 271 -0.51 -14.47 -12.15
CA ARG A 271 -1.61 -15.38 -12.49
C ARG A 271 -1.13 -16.82 -12.44
N VAL A 272 -1.71 -17.59 -11.52
CA VAL A 272 -1.46 -19.03 -11.35
C VAL A 272 -2.63 -19.81 -11.95
N LYS A 273 -2.47 -20.31 -13.17
CA LYS A 273 -3.44 -21.20 -13.83
C LYS A 273 -3.17 -22.63 -13.39
N HIS A 274 -4.21 -23.34 -12.98
CA HIS A 274 -4.10 -24.73 -12.57
C HIS A 274 -5.10 -25.61 -13.31
N SER A 275 -4.68 -26.85 -13.56
CA SER A 275 -5.56 -27.90 -14.06
C SER A 275 -5.29 -29.22 -13.38
N TYR A 276 -6.36 -29.92 -13.05
CA TYR A 276 -6.33 -31.20 -12.37
C TYR A 276 -7.13 -32.24 -13.15
N LYS A 277 -6.64 -33.47 -13.22
CA LYS A 277 -7.37 -34.60 -13.83
C LYS A 277 -7.04 -35.95 -13.17
N ASN A 278 -8.06 -36.72 -12.77
CA ASN A 278 -7.88 -38.08 -12.23
C ASN A 278 -8.81 -39.15 -12.86
N GLY A 279 -8.99 -39.12 -14.18
CA GLY A 279 -9.82 -40.11 -14.90
C GLY A 279 -11.34 -39.96 -14.67
N LYS A 280 -11.78 -39.55 -13.48
CA LYS A 280 -13.19 -39.27 -13.12
C LYS A 280 -13.46 -37.78 -12.95
N LEU A 281 -12.49 -37.02 -12.43
CA LEU A 281 -12.59 -35.59 -12.21
C LEU A 281 -11.66 -34.85 -13.16
N SER A 282 -12.12 -33.68 -13.60
CA SER A 282 -11.31 -32.67 -14.27
C SER A 282 -11.71 -31.31 -13.71
N ALA A 283 -10.74 -30.51 -13.29
CA ALA A 283 -10.95 -29.15 -12.84
C ALA A 283 -9.91 -28.24 -13.51
N LYS A 284 -10.30 -27.00 -13.76
CA LYS A 284 -9.42 -25.93 -14.25
C LYS A 284 -9.82 -24.66 -13.55
N GLY A 285 -8.84 -23.83 -13.22
CA GLY A 285 -9.07 -22.54 -12.62
C GLY A 285 -7.81 -21.69 -12.74
N PHE A 286 -7.91 -20.48 -12.24
CA PHE A 286 -6.76 -19.62 -12.04
C PHE A 286 -6.97 -18.81 -10.77
N GLN A 287 -5.87 -18.30 -10.23
CA GLN A 287 -5.85 -17.31 -9.17
C GLN A 287 -4.93 -16.17 -9.61
N GLU A 288 -5.30 -14.95 -9.26
CA GLU A 288 -4.47 -13.77 -9.43
C GLU A 288 -4.05 -13.27 -8.06
N ILE A 289 -2.79 -12.86 -7.97
CA ILE A 289 -2.15 -12.42 -6.74
C ILE A 289 -1.37 -11.16 -7.11
N ASN A 290 -1.63 -10.06 -6.41
CA ASN A 290 -0.82 -8.85 -6.57
C ASN A 290 0.40 -8.96 -5.67
N ILE A 291 1.58 -8.70 -6.23
CA ILE A 291 2.85 -8.68 -5.52
C ILE A 291 3.57 -7.36 -5.82
N ASN A 292 4.49 -6.96 -4.95
CA ASN A 292 5.46 -5.92 -5.27
C ASN A 292 6.83 -6.58 -5.44
N VAL A 293 7.47 -6.39 -6.60
CA VAL A 293 8.81 -6.89 -6.89
C VAL A 293 9.82 -5.80 -6.53
N PRO A 294 10.69 -6.00 -5.52
CA PRO A 294 11.64 -4.96 -5.12
C PRO A 294 12.58 -4.55 -6.26
N CYS A 295 12.86 -3.25 -6.36
CA CYS A 295 13.81 -2.72 -7.33
C CYS A 295 15.22 -2.65 -6.75
N GLU A 296 16.22 -3.15 -7.48
CA GLU A 296 17.63 -2.85 -7.17
C GLU A 296 17.92 -1.40 -7.55
N VAL A 297 17.76 -0.48 -6.59
CA VAL A 297 18.07 0.93 -6.86
C VAL A 297 19.58 1.13 -6.78
N THR A 298 20.22 1.40 -7.92
CA THR A 298 21.69 1.49 -8.05
C THR A 298 22.18 2.92 -8.28
N THR A 299 21.27 3.88 -8.43
CA THR A 299 21.58 5.31 -8.63
C THR A 299 20.67 6.17 -7.74
N PRO A 300 21.17 7.28 -7.18
CA PRO A 300 20.34 8.25 -6.47
C PRO A 300 19.17 8.69 -7.35
N SER A 301 18.00 8.86 -6.76
CA SER A 301 16.78 9.10 -7.52
C SER A 301 16.72 10.51 -8.07
N ARG A 302 15.90 10.67 -9.10
CA ARG A 302 15.67 11.97 -9.74
C ARG A 302 14.63 12.75 -8.96
N VAL A 303 14.69 14.08 -9.09
CA VAL A 303 13.73 14.98 -8.46
C VAL A 303 13.05 15.84 -9.51
N VAL A 304 11.73 15.95 -9.44
CA VAL A 304 10.94 16.90 -10.24
C VAL A 304 10.35 17.96 -9.32
N THR A 305 10.56 19.24 -9.65
CA THR A 305 9.96 20.38 -8.96
C THR A 305 8.93 21.03 -9.86
N ILE A 306 7.70 21.21 -9.36
CA ILE A 306 6.59 21.86 -10.05
C ILE A 306 6.11 23.05 -9.19
N LEU A 307 6.49 24.27 -9.55
CA LEU A 307 6.14 25.48 -8.79
C LEU A 307 4.73 26.01 -9.13
N MET A 308 3.74 25.12 -9.11
CA MET A 308 2.34 25.41 -9.46
C MET A 308 1.40 24.40 -8.77
N THR A 309 0.15 24.78 -8.57
CA THR A 309 -0.96 23.85 -8.24
C THR A 309 -1.47 23.13 -9.48
N MET A 310 -1.56 21.80 -9.42
CA MET A 310 -1.94 20.96 -10.58
C MET A 310 -3.45 21.00 -10.88
N SER A 311 -4.25 21.31 -9.88
CA SER A 311 -5.71 21.48 -9.92
C SER A 311 -6.13 22.89 -10.32
N ASN A 312 -5.18 23.79 -10.61
CA ASN A 312 -5.50 25.14 -11.04
C ASN A 312 -6.42 25.09 -12.30
N PRO A 313 -7.56 25.80 -12.32
CA PRO A 313 -8.51 25.73 -13.43
C PRO A 313 -7.95 26.16 -14.80
N GLY A 314 -6.80 26.83 -14.83
CA GLY A 314 -6.10 27.15 -16.06
C GLY A 314 -5.41 25.96 -16.71
N ILE A 315 -5.09 24.91 -15.95
CA ILE A 315 -4.46 23.68 -16.42
C ILE A 315 -5.55 22.69 -16.82
N ASP A 316 -5.55 22.27 -18.09
CA ASP A 316 -6.46 21.21 -18.53
C ASP A 316 -6.15 19.90 -17.79
N ARG A 317 -7.18 19.18 -17.31
CA ARG A 317 -6.99 17.95 -16.54
C ARG A 317 -6.16 16.90 -17.30
N ALA A 318 -6.30 16.79 -18.62
CA ALA A 318 -5.49 15.84 -19.39
C ALA A 318 -4.01 16.24 -19.43
N VAL A 319 -3.72 17.55 -19.47
CA VAL A 319 -2.35 18.07 -19.36
C VAL A 319 -1.80 17.80 -17.96
N ALA A 320 -2.59 18.05 -16.91
CA ALA A 320 -2.20 17.76 -15.53
C ALA A 320 -1.93 16.26 -15.31
N ALA A 321 -2.80 15.39 -15.84
CA ALA A 321 -2.64 13.94 -15.77
C ALA A 321 -1.38 13.46 -16.49
N GLN A 322 -1.15 13.93 -17.72
CA GLN A 322 0.04 13.58 -18.46
C GLN A 322 1.31 14.08 -17.78
N LEU A 323 1.32 15.29 -17.24
CA LEU A 323 2.47 15.81 -16.50
C LEU A 323 2.70 15.04 -15.19
N ALA A 324 1.63 14.63 -14.50
CA ALA A 324 1.73 13.85 -13.26
C ALA A 324 2.36 12.46 -13.50
N SER A 325 1.85 11.70 -14.48
CA SER A 325 2.44 10.39 -14.82
C SER A 325 3.89 10.54 -15.29
N GLN A 326 4.17 11.46 -16.20
CA GLN A 326 5.52 11.66 -16.75
C GLN A 326 6.52 12.13 -15.70
N SER A 327 6.08 12.93 -14.72
CA SER A 327 6.94 13.33 -13.60
C SER A 327 7.28 12.15 -12.71
N LEU A 328 6.31 11.30 -12.38
CA LEU A 328 6.53 10.12 -11.55
C LEU A 328 7.34 9.04 -12.25
N ASP A 329 7.01 8.72 -13.50
CA ASP A 329 7.73 7.71 -14.30
C ASP A 329 9.19 8.12 -14.51
N TRP A 330 9.45 9.42 -14.62
CA TRP A 330 10.82 9.90 -14.74
C TRP A 330 11.52 9.99 -13.40
N ALA A 331 10.86 10.45 -12.34
CA ALA A 331 11.43 10.60 -11.01
C ALA A 331 11.74 9.24 -10.36
N SER A 332 10.81 8.29 -10.49
CA SER A 332 10.92 6.97 -9.88
C SER A 332 11.93 6.08 -10.62
N PRO A 333 12.67 5.22 -9.90
CA PRO A 333 13.48 4.18 -10.53
C PRO A 333 12.64 2.98 -11.01
N VAL A 334 11.33 2.99 -10.73
CA VAL A 334 10.41 1.86 -10.91
C VAL A 334 9.36 2.21 -11.96
N GLU A 335 8.93 1.23 -12.76
CA GLU A 335 7.76 1.38 -13.61
C GLU A 335 6.48 1.13 -12.80
N MET A 336 5.46 1.98 -12.96
CA MET A 336 4.24 1.95 -12.12
C MET A 336 4.54 2.00 -10.62
N PRO A 337 5.26 3.03 -10.13
CA PRO A 337 5.59 3.17 -8.72
C PRO A 337 4.36 3.18 -7.82
N ARG A 338 4.53 2.60 -6.62
CA ARG A 338 3.65 2.89 -5.49
C ARG A 338 3.96 4.27 -4.95
N VAL A 339 2.97 5.17 -4.99
CA VAL A 339 3.14 6.59 -4.73
C VAL A 339 2.55 6.99 -3.39
N LEU A 340 3.33 7.69 -2.56
CA LEU A 340 2.81 8.44 -1.43
C LEU A 340 2.56 9.89 -1.86
N VAL A 341 1.29 10.31 -1.92
CA VAL A 341 0.94 11.71 -2.11
C VAL A 341 0.80 12.34 -0.73
N VAL A 342 1.65 13.30 -0.40
CA VAL A 342 1.64 14.00 0.89
C VAL A 342 0.98 15.36 0.72
N ARG A 343 -0.03 15.64 1.52
CA ARG A 343 -0.54 16.99 1.75
C ARG A 343 0.20 17.58 2.94
N ASP A 344 0.93 18.65 2.69
CA ASP A 344 1.57 19.43 3.74
C ASP A 344 0.53 20.04 4.70
N ASP A 345 0.81 20.06 6.00
CA ASP A 345 -0.15 20.50 7.02
C ASP A 345 -0.17 22.03 7.23
N ASN A 346 0.85 22.73 6.72
CA ASN A 346 0.94 24.18 6.65
C ASN A 346 0.28 24.77 5.38
N HIS A 347 -0.60 24.02 4.72
CA HIS A 347 -1.28 24.45 3.49
C HIS A 347 -2.31 25.61 3.66
N HIS A 348 -2.64 26.03 4.90
CA HIS A 348 -3.48 27.20 5.20
C HIS A 348 -4.88 27.29 4.51
N ASN A 349 -5.41 26.15 4.06
CA ASN A 349 -6.61 26.02 3.22
C ASN A 349 -6.51 26.57 1.78
N GLU A 350 -5.35 27.03 1.34
CA GLU A 350 -5.10 27.36 -0.06
C GLU A 350 -4.96 26.08 -0.86
N TYR A 351 -5.74 25.94 -1.94
CA TYR A 351 -5.95 24.72 -2.74
C TYR A 351 -5.74 23.39 -2.00
N LYS A 352 -6.29 23.25 -0.80
CA LYS A 352 -6.09 22.05 0.05
C LYS A 352 -6.52 20.70 -0.55
N ASN A 353 -7.23 20.75 -1.68
CA ASN A 353 -7.67 19.59 -2.43
C ASN A 353 -6.75 19.28 -3.62
N ASP A 354 -5.67 20.05 -3.84
CA ASP A 354 -4.67 19.80 -4.89
C ASP A 354 -4.01 18.43 -4.73
N PRO A 355 -3.57 18.02 -3.52
CA PRO A 355 -3.03 16.67 -3.32
C PRO A 355 -4.09 15.57 -3.58
N VAL A 356 -5.36 15.84 -3.25
CA VAL A 356 -6.47 14.92 -3.55
C VAL A 356 -6.66 14.79 -5.06
N PHE A 357 -6.64 15.92 -5.78
CA PHE A 357 -6.73 15.93 -7.24
C PHE A 357 -5.58 15.15 -7.88
N VAL A 358 -4.35 15.33 -7.42
CA VAL A 358 -3.18 14.57 -7.90
C VAL A 358 -3.40 13.08 -7.65
N ARG A 359 -3.77 12.68 -6.43
CA ARG A 359 -4.04 11.27 -6.11
C ARG A 359 -5.14 10.69 -6.99
N ASP A 360 -6.25 11.40 -7.17
CA ASP A 360 -7.38 10.92 -7.98
C ASP A 360 -6.97 10.78 -9.45
N VAL A 361 -6.19 11.71 -10.00
CA VAL A 361 -5.62 11.59 -11.35
C VAL A 361 -4.73 10.34 -11.47
N LEU A 362 -3.86 10.10 -10.50
CA LEU A 362 -2.97 8.94 -10.51
C LEU A 362 -3.73 7.61 -10.42
N VAL A 363 -4.73 7.52 -9.55
CA VAL A 363 -5.51 6.29 -9.36
C VAL A 363 -6.53 6.09 -10.47
N GLU A 364 -7.38 7.09 -10.72
CA GLU A 364 -8.57 6.94 -11.57
C GLU A 364 -8.25 7.02 -13.06
N ASP A 365 -7.38 7.97 -13.45
CA ASP A 365 -7.10 8.24 -14.86
C ASP A 365 -5.93 7.39 -15.38
N LEU A 366 -5.02 6.99 -14.48
CA LEU A 366 -3.73 6.41 -14.85
C LEU A 366 -3.46 5.02 -14.25
N GLY A 367 -4.21 4.60 -13.23
CA GLY A 367 -4.10 3.25 -12.65
C GLY A 367 -2.88 3.01 -11.76
N TYR A 368 -2.24 4.07 -11.25
CA TYR A 368 -1.17 3.94 -10.24
C TYR A 368 -1.75 3.52 -8.89
N GLU A 369 -0.95 2.83 -8.09
CA GLU A 369 -1.21 2.69 -6.66
C GLU A 369 -0.73 3.97 -5.95
N ALA A 370 -1.67 4.84 -5.56
CA ALA A 370 -1.33 6.08 -4.85
C ALA A 370 -2.14 6.25 -3.56
N VAL A 371 -1.44 6.51 -2.46
CA VAL A 371 -2.01 6.73 -1.13
C VAL A 371 -1.87 8.19 -0.76
N LEU A 372 -2.95 8.81 -0.28
CA LEU A 372 -2.91 10.17 0.26
C LEU A 372 -2.58 10.13 1.76
N MET A 373 -1.64 10.95 2.20
CA MET A 373 -1.28 11.13 3.61
C MET A 373 -1.30 12.61 3.97
N GLU A 374 -1.85 12.92 5.14
CA GLU A 374 -1.63 14.22 5.79
C GLU A 374 -0.26 14.21 6.45
N GLU A 375 0.54 15.24 6.18
CA GLU A 375 1.78 15.46 6.91
C GLU A 375 1.49 15.54 8.42
N PRO A 376 2.19 14.76 9.25
CA PRO A 376 2.10 14.93 10.69
C PRO A 376 2.67 16.30 11.08
N ALA A 377 2.12 16.95 12.10
CA ALA A 377 2.58 18.25 12.61
C ALA A 377 4.02 18.30 13.18
N THR A 378 4.80 17.24 13.00
CA THR A 378 6.23 17.16 13.34
C THR A 378 7.08 16.84 12.11
N GLY A 379 6.47 16.85 10.93
CA GLY A 379 6.98 16.37 9.67
C GLY A 379 6.95 14.85 9.49
N LEU A 380 7.28 14.44 8.28
CA LEU A 380 7.49 13.07 7.85
C LEU A 380 8.73 12.47 8.51
N THR A 381 8.71 11.14 8.62
CA THR A 381 9.88 10.34 9.04
C THR A 381 10.21 9.32 7.96
N PRO A 382 11.47 8.85 7.85
CA PRO A 382 11.83 7.82 6.87
C PRO A 382 10.93 6.58 6.92
N LYS A 383 10.53 6.18 8.14
CA LYS A 383 9.63 5.04 8.35
C LYS A 383 8.27 5.21 7.65
N MET A 384 7.76 6.43 7.54
CA MET A 384 6.49 6.71 6.86
C MET A 384 6.60 6.58 5.34
N LEU A 385 7.82 6.65 4.81
CA LEU A 385 8.10 6.52 3.38
C LEU A 385 8.43 5.06 2.99
N GLU A 386 8.57 4.17 3.97
CA GLU A 386 8.86 2.75 3.73
C GLU A 386 7.76 2.09 2.90
N GLY A 387 8.18 1.36 1.86
CA GLY A 387 7.27 0.63 0.98
C GLY A 387 6.62 1.48 -0.11
N PHE A 388 7.05 2.73 -0.30
CA PHE A 388 6.74 3.54 -1.47
C PHE A 388 7.95 3.64 -2.41
N ASP A 389 7.69 3.75 -3.71
CA ASP A 389 8.70 3.89 -4.75
C ASP A 389 8.90 5.36 -5.16
N ALA A 390 7.89 6.19 -4.89
CA ALA A 390 7.92 7.63 -5.12
C ALA A 390 7.09 8.39 -4.07
N VAL A 391 7.50 9.61 -3.77
CA VAL A 391 6.77 10.56 -2.93
C VAL A 391 6.45 11.79 -3.74
N TRP A 392 5.16 12.13 -3.82
CA TRP A 392 4.67 13.41 -4.33
C TRP A 392 4.31 14.30 -3.15
N PHE A 393 5.23 15.18 -2.77
CA PHE A 393 5.02 16.14 -1.69
C PHE A 393 4.39 17.41 -2.25
N SER A 394 3.17 17.73 -1.80
CA SER A 394 2.37 18.83 -2.32
C SER A 394 2.04 19.82 -1.21
N ASN A 395 2.54 21.05 -1.34
CA ASN A 395 2.10 22.20 -0.55
C ASN A 395 1.51 23.27 -1.47
N PRO A 396 0.18 23.32 -1.63
CA PRO A 396 -0.46 24.10 -2.67
C PRO A 396 -0.36 25.63 -2.61
N GLY A 397 0.08 26.23 -1.51
CA GLY A 397 -0.01 27.70 -1.37
C GLY A 397 0.86 28.32 -0.30
N TYR A 398 1.63 27.50 0.43
CA TYR A 398 2.45 27.98 1.53
C TYR A 398 3.80 27.27 1.52
N PRO A 399 4.83 27.85 2.17
CA PRO A 399 6.11 27.17 2.31
C PRO A 399 6.01 26.02 3.32
N ILE A 400 6.69 24.91 3.03
CA ILE A 400 6.91 23.83 4.00
C ILE A 400 7.53 24.37 5.30
N ASP A 401 7.02 23.98 6.45
CA ASP A 401 7.50 24.45 7.75
C ASP A 401 8.26 23.38 8.55
N ASP A 402 8.14 22.11 8.15
CA ASP A 402 8.78 20.99 8.81
C ASP A 402 10.14 20.57 8.20
N GLU A 403 11.23 20.82 8.96
CA GLU A 403 12.57 20.36 8.56
C GLU A 403 12.68 18.82 8.53
N GLY A 404 11.86 18.14 9.35
CA GLY A 404 11.77 16.67 9.38
C GLY A 404 11.40 16.11 8.02
N SER A 405 10.39 16.70 7.38
CA SER A 405 9.90 16.29 6.06
C SER A 405 10.91 16.48 4.97
N LYS A 406 11.53 17.66 4.89
CA LYS A 406 12.65 17.89 3.97
C LYS A 406 13.74 16.83 4.15
N SER A 407 14.11 16.54 5.39
CA SER A 407 15.18 15.58 5.71
C SER A 407 14.80 14.15 5.32
N ALA A 408 13.54 13.75 5.54
CA ALA A 408 13.02 12.44 5.16
C ALA A 408 12.98 12.27 3.63
N LEU A 409 12.52 13.29 2.89
CA LEU A 409 12.50 13.27 1.42
C LEU A 409 13.90 13.18 0.82
N LEU A 410 14.88 13.92 1.39
CA LEU A 410 16.27 13.84 0.95
C LEU A 410 16.88 12.45 1.20
N ALA A 411 16.60 11.85 2.37
CA ALA A 411 17.04 10.49 2.68
C ALA A 411 16.41 9.48 1.71
N PHE A 412 15.11 9.58 1.47
CA PHE A 412 14.38 8.73 0.53
C PHE A 412 14.94 8.83 -0.90
N SER A 413 15.19 10.06 -1.38
CA SER A 413 15.83 10.29 -2.69
C SER A 413 17.24 9.72 -2.77
N ALA A 414 18.04 9.86 -1.71
CA ALA A 414 19.40 9.31 -1.63
C ALA A 414 19.40 7.77 -1.60
N GLU A 415 18.36 7.14 -1.06
CA GLU A 415 18.11 5.70 -1.09
C GLU A 415 17.50 5.22 -2.41
N GLY A 416 17.19 6.14 -3.32
CA GLY A 416 16.74 5.85 -4.66
C GLY A 416 15.24 6.02 -4.91
N GLY A 417 14.46 6.42 -3.92
CA GLY A 417 13.04 6.73 -4.08
C GLY A 417 12.79 8.02 -4.86
N GLY A 418 11.85 8.01 -5.81
CA GLY A 418 11.56 9.18 -6.64
C GLY A 418 10.89 10.30 -5.84
N VAL A 419 11.26 11.57 -6.06
CA VAL A 419 10.62 12.70 -5.37
C VAL A 419 10.05 13.69 -6.37
N VAL A 420 8.77 14.02 -6.20
CA VAL A 420 8.12 15.16 -6.83
C VAL A 420 7.76 16.18 -5.76
N VAL A 421 8.23 17.41 -5.90
CA VAL A 421 7.92 18.53 -5.00
C VAL A 421 7.04 19.51 -5.75
N GLN A 422 5.86 19.81 -5.22
CA GLN A 422 4.86 20.57 -5.96
C GLN A 422 4.14 21.62 -5.09
N GLY A 423 3.94 22.81 -5.67
CA GLY A 423 3.36 23.96 -4.98
C GLY A 423 4.04 25.26 -5.38
N ASP A 424 3.31 26.36 -5.42
CA ASP A 424 3.85 27.67 -5.83
C ASP A 424 4.83 28.31 -4.84
N ASP A 425 4.76 27.95 -3.56
CA ASP A 425 5.66 28.42 -2.48
C ASP A 425 6.78 27.40 -2.11
N MET A 426 7.02 26.39 -2.96
CA MET A 426 7.98 25.31 -2.65
C MET A 426 9.46 25.68 -2.82
N GLY A 427 9.77 26.86 -3.32
CA GLY A 427 11.14 27.39 -3.40
C GLY A 427 11.72 27.73 -2.02
N GLN A 428 10.89 27.92 -1.01
CA GLN A 428 11.30 28.32 0.35
C GLN A 428 10.67 27.44 1.44
N SER A 429 11.18 27.62 2.67
CA SER A 429 10.55 27.09 3.88
C SER A 429 9.90 28.23 4.68
N TRP A 430 8.98 27.89 5.58
CA TRP A 430 8.31 28.89 6.42
C TRP A 430 9.32 29.69 7.23
N GLY A 431 9.21 31.02 7.13
CA GLY A 431 10.12 31.96 7.80
C GLY A 431 11.59 31.81 7.43
N LEU A 432 11.91 31.14 6.30
CA LEU A 432 13.27 30.76 5.90
C LEU A 432 14.00 29.96 6.99
N GLY A 433 13.27 29.15 7.75
CA GLY A 433 13.82 28.29 8.80
C GLY A 433 14.89 27.32 8.28
N PHE A 434 14.81 26.92 7.01
CA PHE A 434 15.79 26.09 6.34
C PHE A 434 15.77 26.29 4.80
N SER A 435 16.80 25.75 4.14
CA SER A 435 16.92 25.82 2.67
C SER A 435 16.18 24.68 1.99
N MET A 436 15.34 25.00 1.00
CA MET A 436 14.70 24.02 0.10
C MET A 436 15.56 23.66 -1.11
N VAL A 437 16.62 24.42 -1.38
CA VAL A 437 17.57 24.20 -2.48
C VAL A 437 18.01 22.73 -2.66
N PRO A 438 18.31 21.94 -1.61
CA PRO A 438 18.73 20.55 -1.80
C PRO A 438 17.66 19.63 -2.41
N LEU A 439 16.38 20.01 -2.33
CA LEU A 439 15.27 19.30 -2.97
C LEU A 439 14.92 19.94 -4.31
N THR A 440 14.78 21.26 -4.36
CA THR A 440 14.26 21.94 -5.56
C THR A 440 15.31 22.23 -6.62
N HIS A 441 16.60 22.26 -6.23
CA HIS A 441 17.72 22.73 -7.05
C HIS A 441 17.54 24.16 -7.59
N LEU A 442 16.75 24.96 -6.87
CA LEU A 442 16.37 26.32 -7.22
C LEU A 442 16.72 27.26 -6.07
N ASP A 443 17.47 28.33 -6.37
CA ASP A 443 17.73 29.41 -5.42
C ASP A 443 16.50 30.31 -5.30
N PHE A 444 15.93 30.40 -4.11
CA PHE A 444 14.81 31.29 -3.80
C PHE A 444 15.23 32.77 -3.78
N VAL A 445 14.40 33.63 -4.36
CA VAL A 445 14.59 35.08 -4.40
C VAL A 445 13.48 35.79 -3.61
N ASP A 446 12.21 35.53 -3.94
CA ASP A 446 11.02 36.08 -3.28
C ASP A 446 9.78 35.24 -3.59
N ASN A 447 8.68 35.46 -2.85
CA ASN A 447 7.45 34.67 -2.97
C ASN A 447 6.61 34.95 -4.23
N GLY A 448 6.98 35.93 -5.05
CA GLY A 448 6.30 36.15 -6.33
C GLY A 448 4.90 36.77 -6.29
N THR A 449 4.35 37.14 -5.12
CA THR A 449 3.06 37.86 -4.95
C THR A 449 2.93 39.12 -5.80
N SER A 450 4.04 39.74 -6.18
CA SER A 450 4.07 40.81 -7.18
C SER A 450 5.23 40.61 -8.14
N TYR A 451 4.93 40.56 -9.43
CA TYR A 451 5.94 40.39 -10.45
C TYR A 451 5.68 41.31 -11.64
N CYS A 452 6.73 41.97 -12.12
CA CYS A 452 6.66 42.94 -13.21
C CYS A 452 5.62 44.06 -13.03
N GLY A 453 5.50 44.56 -11.80
CA GLY A 453 4.57 45.63 -11.47
C GLY A 453 3.09 45.22 -11.50
N LYS A 454 2.80 43.92 -11.52
CA LYS A 454 1.46 43.37 -11.33
C LYS A 454 1.41 42.59 -10.03
N ASN A 455 0.37 42.81 -9.24
CA ASN A 455 0.00 41.93 -8.14
C ASN A 455 -0.55 40.63 -8.74
N ILE A 456 0.00 39.48 -8.36
CA ILE A 456 -0.36 38.13 -8.82
C ILE A 456 -0.30 37.28 -7.57
N ASP A 457 -1.38 37.26 -6.82
CA ASP A 457 -1.47 36.67 -5.49
C ASP A 457 -2.91 36.16 -5.35
N ASN A 458 -3.09 34.89 -4.98
CA ASN A 458 -4.40 34.32 -4.66
C ASN A 458 -5.45 34.51 -5.78
N ASN A 459 -5.06 34.34 -7.04
CA ASN A 459 -5.86 34.64 -8.25
C ASN A 459 -6.40 36.09 -8.36
N GLY A 460 -5.90 37.01 -7.55
CA GLY A 460 -6.47 38.33 -7.29
C GLY A 460 -6.07 39.45 -8.25
N GLY A 461 -5.38 39.17 -9.36
CA GLY A 461 -4.83 40.24 -10.21
C GLY A 461 -4.34 39.82 -11.59
N GLY A 462 -3.04 40.01 -11.81
CA GLY A 462 -2.36 39.54 -13.01
C GLY A 462 -2.40 38.02 -13.11
N ARG A 463 -1.95 37.50 -14.25
CA ARG A 463 -1.85 36.05 -14.48
C ARG A 463 -0.52 35.76 -15.13
N TYR A 464 0.03 34.60 -14.86
CA TYR A 464 1.10 34.04 -15.66
C TYR A 464 0.52 33.38 -16.92
N VAL A 465 1.33 33.35 -17.97
CA VAL A 465 1.21 32.41 -19.09
C VAL A 465 2.38 31.46 -18.93
N VAL A 466 2.06 30.21 -18.64
CA VAL A 466 3.02 29.12 -18.54
C VAL A 466 3.17 28.50 -19.91
N GLU A 467 4.40 28.31 -20.35
CA GLU A 467 4.77 27.63 -21.58
C GLU A 467 5.66 26.43 -21.25
N ILE A 468 5.20 25.24 -21.63
CA ILE A 468 6.01 24.03 -21.56
C ILE A 468 7.03 24.09 -22.69
N ALA A 469 8.31 24.04 -22.34
CA ALA A 469 9.40 24.17 -23.30
C ALA A 469 9.31 23.08 -24.38
N GLY A 470 9.57 23.45 -25.63
CA GLY A 470 9.69 22.48 -26.71
C GLY A 470 10.92 21.60 -26.50
N GLY A 471 10.72 20.30 -26.27
CA GLY A 471 11.79 19.33 -26.07
C GLY A 471 11.27 17.90 -25.94
N ASP A 472 12.19 16.94 -26.01
CA ASP A 472 11.91 15.50 -25.86
C ASP A 472 12.20 14.99 -24.43
N HIS A 473 12.28 15.90 -23.44
CA HIS A 473 12.51 15.49 -22.06
C HIS A 473 11.32 14.62 -21.59
N PRO A 474 11.55 13.45 -20.97
CA PRO A 474 10.48 12.51 -20.65
C PRO A 474 9.32 13.12 -19.84
N VAL A 475 9.63 14.00 -18.87
CA VAL A 475 8.65 14.73 -18.04
C VAL A 475 7.67 15.60 -18.83
N THR A 476 8.05 16.07 -20.04
CA THR A 476 7.21 16.94 -20.87
C THR A 476 6.98 16.39 -22.27
N ALA A 477 7.23 15.09 -22.47
CA ALA A 477 7.16 14.46 -23.78
C ALA A 477 5.74 14.55 -24.36
N GLY A 478 5.60 15.18 -25.54
CA GLY A 478 4.30 15.42 -26.17
C GLY A 478 3.51 16.62 -25.63
N LEU A 479 4.03 17.33 -24.62
CA LEU A 479 3.47 18.57 -24.09
C LEU A 479 4.22 19.84 -24.56
N GLY A 480 5.28 19.68 -25.35
CA GLY A 480 6.08 20.81 -25.85
C GLY A 480 5.23 21.86 -26.59
N GLY A 481 5.34 23.11 -26.17
CA GLY A 481 4.59 24.24 -26.73
C GLY A 481 3.15 24.38 -26.23
N VAL A 482 2.69 23.51 -25.32
CA VAL A 482 1.43 23.72 -24.61
C VAL A 482 1.56 24.98 -23.74
N THR A 483 0.55 25.83 -23.80
CA THR A 483 0.47 27.05 -22.99
C THR A 483 -0.84 27.14 -22.24
N PHE A 484 -0.79 27.61 -21.00
CA PHE A 484 -1.98 27.88 -20.19
C PHE A 484 -1.80 29.10 -19.30
N GLU A 485 -2.91 29.65 -18.80
CA GLU A 485 -2.86 30.73 -17.82
C GLU A 485 -2.80 30.16 -16.41
N TYR A 486 -1.98 30.74 -15.54
CA TYR A 486 -1.90 30.39 -14.12
C TYR A 486 -2.17 31.65 -13.28
N GLY A 487 -3.05 31.51 -12.29
CA GLY A 487 -3.65 32.64 -11.58
C GLY A 487 -2.96 33.05 -10.28
N ASP A 488 -2.23 32.14 -9.63
CA ASP A 488 -1.51 32.43 -8.38
C ASP A 488 -0.12 32.94 -8.59
N ASP A 489 0.46 33.44 -7.49
CA ASP A 489 1.88 33.59 -7.36
C ASP A 489 2.61 32.28 -7.61
N ILE A 490 3.89 32.47 -7.90
CA ILE A 490 4.86 31.42 -8.18
C ILE A 490 6.13 32.01 -7.59
N ASP A 491 6.80 31.26 -6.72
CA ASP A 491 8.09 31.68 -6.18
C ASP A 491 9.02 32.19 -7.29
N THR A 492 9.60 33.37 -7.06
CA THR A 492 10.71 33.82 -7.89
C THR A 492 11.94 33.01 -7.51
N THR A 493 12.33 32.10 -8.39
CA THR A 493 13.50 31.24 -8.20
C THR A 493 14.48 31.34 -9.36
N LEU A 494 15.72 30.90 -9.13
CA LEU A 494 16.78 30.84 -10.12
C LEU A 494 17.41 29.44 -10.19
N PRO A 495 17.63 28.86 -11.38
CA PRO A 495 18.42 27.64 -11.53
C PRO A 495 19.88 27.89 -11.13
N ARG A 496 20.52 26.89 -10.51
CA ARG A 496 21.88 26.93 -9.97
C ARG A 496 22.96 26.51 -10.97
N GLY A 497 22.58 25.88 -12.08
CA GLY A 497 23.48 25.32 -13.09
C GLY A 497 24.22 24.07 -12.61
N GLU A 498 23.61 23.29 -11.71
CA GLU A 498 24.19 22.07 -11.12
C GLU A 498 23.83 20.80 -11.91
N GLY A 499 23.01 20.93 -12.94
CA GLY A 499 22.55 19.81 -13.78
C GLY A 499 21.04 19.77 -13.94
N GLU A 500 20.31 20.69 -13.31
CA GLU A 500 18.87 20.82 -13.44
C GLU A 500 18.46 21.35 -14.83
N GLU A 501 17.40 20.77 -15.38
CA GLU A 501 16.80 21.14 -16.65
C GLU A 501 15.47 21.86 -16.39
N VAL A 502 15.34 23.11 -16.86
CA VAL A 502 14.09 23.86 -16.79
C VAL A 502 13.21 23.50 -17.98
N LEU A 503 12.09 22.84 -17.69
CA LEU A 503 11.18 22.24 -18.68
C LEU A 503 9.96 23.10 -18.98
N ALA A 504 9.65 24.08 -18.14
CA ALA A 504 8.60 25.05 -18.39
C ALA A 504 8.91 26.40 -17.74
N TRP A 505 8.38 27.45 -18.36
CA TRP A 505 8.61 28.84 -17.98
C TRP A 505 7.29 29.60 -17.82
N ALA A 506 7.20 30.44 -16.80
CA ALA A 506 6.08 31.36 -16.60
C ALA A 506 6.47 32.80 -16.94
N THR A 507 5.59 33.50 -17.67
CA THR A 507 5.72 34.93 -17.97
C THR A 507 4.45 35.68 -17.59
N VAL A 508 4.55 36.92 -17.11
CA VAL A 508 3.37 37.69 -16.72
C VAL A 508 2.60 38.16 -17.96
N LYS A 509 1.33 37.75 -18.06
CA LYS A 509 0.46 38.06 -19.20
C LYS A 509 0.40 39.56 -19.46
N GLY A 510 0.76 39.97 -20.67
CA GLY A 510 0.72 41.37 -21.10
C GLY A 510 1.75 42.28 -20.42
N ALA A 511 2.79 41.72 -19.81
CA ALA A 511 3.98 42.47 -19.41
C ALA A 511 5.07 42.33 -20.49
N SER A 512 5.82 43.40 -20.73
CA SER A 512 6.98 43.41 -21.63
C SER A 512 8.25 43.63 -20.81
N ASN A 513 9.34 42.91 -21.14
CA ASN A 513 10.65 42.97 -20.46
C ASN A 513 10.70 42.32 -19.07
N CYS A 514 9.93 41.25 -18.87
CA CYS A 514 9.99 40.39 -17.69
C CYS A 514 10.90 39.21 -17.95
N ASN A 515 11.73 38.87 -16.98
CA ASN A 515 12.41 37.59 -17.02
C ASN A 515 11.38 36.48 -16.77
N PRO A 516 11.42 35.37 -17.52
CA PRO A 516 10.57 34.22 -17.24
C PRO A 516 11.02 33.55 -15.93
N LYS A 517 10.07 32.95 -15.21
CA LYS A 517 10.32 32.13 -14.02
C LYS A 517 10.35 30.65 -14.39
N PRO A 518 11.28 29.83 -13.87
CA PRO A 518 11.19 28.39 -14.03
C PRO A 518 9.97 27.86 -13.24
N VAL A 519 9.19 26.94 -13.81
CA VAL A 519 8.01 26.38 -13.12
C VAL A 519 7.93 24.87 -13.13
N ILE A 520 8.63 24.21 -14.06
CA ILE A 520 8.84 22.76 -14.03
C ILE A 520 10.33 22.55 -14.21
N VAL A 521 10.95 21.88 -13.25
CA VAL A 521 12.39 21.62 -13.23
C VAL A 521 12.63 20.15 -12.92
N ALA A 522 13.52 19.54 -13.68
CA ALA A 522 13.92 18.15 -13.52
C ALA A 522 15.41 18.10 -13.15
N PHE A 523 15.76 17.32 -12.12
CA PHE A 523 17.14 17.15 -11.68
C PHE A 523 17.54 15.68 -11.59
N THR A 524 18.72 15.36 -12.14
CA THR A 524 19.36 14.05 -12.00
C THR A 524 20.66 14.22 -11.21
N PRO A 525 20.85 13.52 -10.07
CA PRO A 525 22.04 13.65 -9.21
C PRO A 525 23.38 13.26 -9.84
#